data_AF-A0A2D4FA14-F1
#
_entry.id   AF-A0A2D4FA14-F1
#
_cell.length_a   1.000
_cell.length_b   1.000
_cell.length_c   1.000
_cell.angle_alpha   90.00
_cell.angle_beta   90.00
_cell.angle_gamma   90.00
#
_symmetry.space_group_name_H-M   'P 1'
#
loop_
_entity.id
_entity.type
_entity.pdbx_description
1 polymer ?
#
loop_
_entity_poly.entity_id
_entity_poly.type
_entity_poly.pdbx_seq_one_letter_code
_entity_poly.pdbx_strand_id
1 'polypeptide(L)'
;DEAGNVGELCAGKERREILGTCKTLGQLTDQLADLRARGQGTTPLAMQKAQQIAQGLDLLTAKVENAARKLEAMTNSKQAIAKKIDAAQSWLADPNGGSEGEEHIRGIMAEARKIAELCEDPKERNDILQSLGEISALTAKLSDLRKHGKGDSPEARALAKQIATSLQNLQSKTNKAVANSRPVKPAVHLEGKIEQAQRWIDNPSVDDRGVGQAALRGLVAEGRRLANVMMGPYRQDLLAKCDRVEQLAAQLADLSARGEGDSPQARAVALQLQESLKDLKSRMQEAMTQEVSEVFSDTTTPIKLLAVAATAPPDAPNRDEVFEERAANFENHAARLGATAEKAAAVGTANKSTVEGIQATVKSARELTPQVVSAARILLRNPGN
;
A
#
# COMPACT_ATOMS: atom_id res chain seq x y z
N ASP A 1 -9.30 0.44 -8.14
CA ASP A 1 -8.40 -0.62 -7.64
C ASP A 1 -7.12 -0.06 -7.04
N GLU A 2 -6.30 0.69 -7.79
CA GLU A 2 -5.03 1.27 -7.28
C GLU A 2 -5.21 2.12 -6.02
N ALA A 3 -6.19 3.01 -6.02
CA ALA A 3 -6.53 3.82 -4.83
C ALA A 3 -6.93 2.95 -3.62
N GLY A 4 -7.59 1.82 -3.86
CA GLY A 4 -7.93 0.85 -2.81
C GLY A 4 -6.68 0.20 -2.22
N ASN A 5 -5.71 -0.16 -3.07
CA ASN A 5 -4.42 -0.70 -2.63
C ASN A 5 -3.66 0.30 -1.75
N VAL A 6 -3.66 1.59 -2.10
CA VAL A 6 -3.07 2.64 -1.24
C VAL A 6 -3.85 2.78 0.06
N GLY A 7 -5.19 2.76 0.01
CA GLY A 7 -6.04 2.78 1.20
C GLY A 7 -5.73 1.62 2.15
N GLU A 8 -5.44 0.43 1.64
CA GLU A 8 -5.02 -0.74 2.42
C GLU A 8 -3.61 -0.62 3.01
N LEU A 9 -2.81 0.38 2.61
CA LEU A 9 -1.54 0.72 3.23
C LEU A 9 -1.66 1.86 4.27
N CYS A 10 -2.85 2.45 4.41
CA CYS A 10 -3.14 3.48 5.40
C CYS A 10 -3.65 2.87 6.70
N ALA A 11 -3.65 3.63 7.80
CA ALA A 11 -4.23 3.20 9.06
C ALA A 11 -5.46 4.05 9.43
N GLY A 12 -6.22 3.60 10.43
CA GLY A 12 -7.21 4.43 11.13
C GLY A 12 -8.27 5.09 10.25
N LYS A 13 -8.34 6.42 10.31
CA LYS A 13 -9.40 7.22 9.65
C LYS A 13 -9.11 7.35 8.15
N GLU A 14 -7.88 7.65 7.78
CA GLU A 14 -7.44 7.82 6.39
C GLU A 14 -7.77 6.58 5.55
N ARG A 15 -7.50 5.38 6.08
CA ARG A 15 -7.91 4.11 5.45
C ARG A 15 -9.42 4.03 5.20
N ARG A 16 -10.23 4.28 6.22
CA ARG A 16 -11.70 4.20 6.12
C ARG A 16 -12.25 5.18 5.09
N GLU A 17 -11.68 6.38 5.00
CA GLU A 17 -12.12 7.38 4.05
C GLU A 17 -11.77 7.04 2.60
N ILE A 18 -10.55 6.56 2.33
CA ILE A 18 -10.13 6.16 0.98
C ILE A 18 -10.95 4.97 0.50
N LEU A 19 -11.06 3.92 1.33
CA LEU A 19 -11.82 2.72 0.98
C LEU A 19 -13.33 3.01 0.86
N GLY A 20 -13.88 3.85 1.73
CA GLY A 20 -15.27 4.30 1.65
C GLY A 20 -15.55 5.04 0.33
N THR A 21 -14.65 5.94 -0.07
CA THR A 21 -14.76 6.68 -1.33
C THR A 21 -14.66 5.74 -2.54
N CYS A 22 -13.74 4.77 -2.52
CA CYS A 22 -13.64 3.73 -3.56
C CYS A 22 -14.96 2.96 -3.70
N LYS A 23 -15.58 2.56 -2.58
CA LYS A 23 -16.84 1.83 -2.57
C LYS A 23 -17.98 2.65 -3.18
N THR A 24 -18.13 3.91 -2.76
CA THR A 24 -19.16 4.81 -3.30
C THR A 24 -18.99 5.05 -4.80
N LEU A 25 -17.76 5.28 -5.25
CA LEU A 25 -17.46 5.47 -6.67
C LEU A 25 -17.72 4.21 -7.50
N GLY A 26 -17.37 3.03 -6.98
CA GLY A 26 -17.70 1.75 -7.61
C GLY A 26 -19.21 1.61 -7.83
N GLN A 27 -20.01 1.83 -6.77
CA GLN A 27 -21.47 1.76 -6.85
C GLN A 27 -22.07 2.77 -7.83
N LEU A 28 -21.57 4.01 -7.86
CA LEU A 28 -22.01 5.02 -8.84
C LEU A 28 -21.67 4.60 -10.27
N THR A 29 -20.50 3.99 -10.47
CA THR A 29 -20.05 3.49 -11.77
C THR A 29 -20.94 2.35 -12.26
N ASP A 30 -21.28 1.40 -11.39
CA ASP A 30 -22.19 0.31 -11.73
C ASP A 30 -23.59 0.83 -12.12
N GLN A 31 -24.11 1.80 -11.36
CA GLN A 31 -25.38 2.45 -11.68
C GLN A 31 -25.34 3.18 -13.03
N LEU A 32 -24.25 3.87 -13.34
CA LEU A 32 -24.08 4.54 -14.63
C LEU A 32 -23.96 3.54 -15.78
N ALA A 33 -23.26 2.42 -15.56
CA ALA A 33 -23.12 1.35 -16.55
C ALA A 33 -24.49 0.71 -16.87
N ASP A 34 -25.32 0.43 -15.87
CA ASP A 34 -26.68 -0.09 -16.05
C ASP A 34 -27.57 0.90 -16.82
N LEU A 35 -27.53 2.19 -16.49
CA LEU A 35 -28.25 3.23 -17.26
C LEU A 35 -27.81 3.27 -18.73
N ARG A 36 -26.50 3.17 -19.00
CA ARG A 36 -25.98 3.15 -20.37
C ARG A 36 -26.40 1.88 -21.12
N ALA A 37 -26.37 0.73 -20.48
CA ALA A 37 -26.81 -0.54 -21.07
C ALA A 37 -28.30 -0.52 -21.44
N ARG A 38 -29.12 0.22 -20.69
CA ARG A 38 -30.55 0.42 -20.97
C ARG A 38 -30.84 1.53 -22.00
N GLY A 39 -29.81 2.08 -22.64
CA GLY A 39 -29.96 3.19 -23.60
C GLY A 39 -30.28 4.54 -22.95
N GLN A 40 -30.18 4.67 -21.62
CA GLN A 40 -30.48 5.89 -20.86
C GLN A 40 -29.23 6.73 -20.59
N GLY A 41 -28.15 6.52 -21.34
CA GLY A 41 -26.84 7.12 -21.10
C GLY A 41 -26.78 8.65 -21.25
N THR A 42 -27.71 9.24 -22.00
CA THR A 42 -27.80 10.70 -22.24
C THR A 42 -28.85 11.38 -21.37
N THR A 43 -29.49 10.66 -20.44
CA THR A 43 -30.45 11.25 -19.52
C THR A 43 -29.76 12.24 -18.56
N PRO A 44 -30.47 13.28 -18.07
CA PRO A 44 -29.91 14.20 -17.08
C PRO A 44 -29.36 13.48 -15.84
N LEU A 45 -30.02 12.39 -15.41
CA LEU A 45 -29.56 11.55 -14.30
C LEU A 45 -28.23 10.85 -14.61
N ALA A 46 -28.10 10.26 -15.81
CA ALA A 46 -26.85 9.60 -16.22
C ALA A 46 -25.70 10.62 -16.34
N MET A 47 -25.96 11.80 -16.90
CA MET A 47 -24.96 12.89 -16.97
C MET A 47 -24.56 13.39 -15.57
N GLN A 48 -25.53 13.55 -14.66
CA GLN A 48 -25.25 13.94 -13.27
C GLN A 48 -24.39 12.89 -12.55
N LYS A 49 -24.69 11.59 -12.71
CA LYS A 49 -23.89 10.51 -12.13
C LYS A 49 -22.48 10.49 -12.71
N ALA A 50 -22.33 10.65 -14.02
CA ALA A 50 -21.02 10.74 -14.67
C ALA A 50 -20.19 11.90 -14.11
N GLN A 51 -20.80 13.07 -13.89
CA GLN A 51 -20.15 14.23 -13.29
C GLN A 51 -19.74 13.98 -11.83
N GLN A 52 -20.60 13.34 -11.03
CA GLN A 52 -20.28 12.96 -9.65
C GLN A 52 -19.11 11.98 -9.58
N ILE A 53 -19.04 11.02 -10.51
CA ILE A 53 -17.92 10.08 -10.61
C ILE A 53 -16.63 10.86 -10.94
N ALA A 54 -16.65 11.76 -11.92
CA ALA A 54 -15.47 12.55 -12.28
C ALA A 54 -14.93 13.35 -11.09
N GLN A 55 -15.79 14.12 -10.41
CA GLN A 55 -15.40 14.91 -9.24
C GLN A 55 -14.93 14.03 -8.06
N GLY A 56 -15.57 12.88 -7.86
CA GLY A 56 -15.16 11.96 -6.80
C GLY A 56 -13.83 11.27 -7.11
N LEU A 57 -13.49 11.03 -8.38
CA LEU A 57 -12.17 10.54 -8.78
C LEU A 57 -11.08 11.57 -8.48
N ASP A 58 -11.31 12.86 -8.76
CA ASP A 58 -10.37 13.92 -8.39
C ASP A 58 -10.13 13.97 -6.88
N LEU A 59 -11.21 13.89 -6.08
CA LEU A 59 -11.12 13.84 -4.63
C LEU A 59 -10.36 12.59 -4.14
N LEU A 60 -10.60 11.43 -4.76
CA LEU A 60 -9.94 10.18 -4.41
C LEU A 60 -8.43 10.27 -4.69
N THR A 61 -8.04 10.80 -5.85
CA THR A 61 -6.64 11.05 -6.20
C THR A 61 -5.97 11.96 -5.17
N ALA A 62 -6.61 13.09 -4.82
CA ALA A 62 -6.08 14.00 -3.81
C ALA A 62 -5.90 13.34 -2.42
N LYS A 63 -6.83 12.46 -2.01
CA LYS A 63 -6.71 11.70 -0.75
C LYS A 63 -5.54 10.72 -0.79
N VAL A 64 -5.40 9.98 -1.90
CA VAL A 64 -4.31 9.02 -2.10
C VAL A 64 -2.94 9.71 -2.09
N GLU A 65 -2.81 10.83 -2.80
CA GLU A 65 -1.58 11.62 -2.81
C GLU A 65 -1.21 12.15 -1.42
N ASN A 66 -2.19 12.65 -0.67
CA ASN A 66 -1.96 13.14 0.69
C ASN A 66 -1.46 12.02 1.62
N ALA A 67 -2.07 10.83 1.56
CA ALA A 67 -1.64 9.68 2.34
C ALA A 67 -0.21 9.25 1.99
N ALA A 68 0.13 9.23 0.70
CA ALA A 68 1.48 8.91 0.22
C ALA A 68 2.51 9.92 0.73
N ARG A 69 2.25 11.24 0.56
CA ARG A 69 3.13 12.32 1.03
C ARG A 69 3.36 12.27 2.54
N LYS A 70 2.29 12.01 3.31
CA LYS A 70 2.34 11.89 4.77
C LYS A 70 3.25 10.73 5.20
N LEU A 71 3.05 9.55 4.63
CA LEU A 71 3.84 8.35 4.95
C LEU A 71 5.32 8.54 4.60
N GLU A 72 5.59 9.16 3.46
CA GLU A 72 6.95 9.51 3.03
C GLU A 72 7.59 10.50 4.01
N ALA A 73 6.91 11.60 4.35
CA ALA A 73 7.40 12.60 5.30
C ALA A 73 7.71 12.01 6.68
N MET A 74 6.84 11.14 7.20
CA MET A 74 7.08 10.43 8.46
C MET A 74 8.30 9.49 8.38
N THR A 75 8.47 8.78 7.26
CA THR A 75 9.59 7.87 7.04
C THR A 75 10.92 8.63 6.92
N ASN A 76 10.92 9.75 6.19
CA ASN A 76 12.08 10.62 6.05
C ASN A 76 12.48 11.25 7.39
N SER A 77 11.50 11.72 8.17
CA SER A 77 11.73 12.26 9.52
C SER A 77 12.34 11.19 10.44
N LYS A 78 11.84 9.96 10.41
CA LYS A 78 12.40 8.82 11.17
C LYS A 78 13.87 8.56 10.80
N GLN A 79 14.19 8.52 9.51
CA GLN A 79 15.56 8.32 9.05
C GLN A 79 16.47 9.49 9.47
N ALA A 80 15.97 10.72 9.39
CA ALA A 80 16.72 11.91 9.80
C ALA A 80 17.01 11.92 11.31
N ILE A 81 16.07 11.47 12.15
CA ILE A 81 16.30 11.27 13.60
C ILE A 81 17.41 10.24 13.81
N ALA A 82 17.32 9.08 13.15
CA ALA A 82 18.32 8.02 13.29
C ALA A 82 19.73 8.48 12.90
N LYS A 83 19.88 9.28 11.85
CA LYS A 83 21.19 9.82 11.42
C LYS A 83 21.79 10.83 12.40
N LYS A 84 20.95 11.58 13.13
CA LYS A 84 21.39 12.64 14.05
C LYS A 84 21.61 12.14 15.49
N ILE A 85 20.99 11.02 15.87
CA ILE A 85 21.00 10.57 17.26
C ILE A 85 22.40 10.20 17.73
N ASP A 86 23.20 9.53 16.90
CA ASP A 86 24.55 9.10 17.28
C ASP A 86 25.45 10.31 17.57
N ALA A 87 25.41 11.34 16.70
CA ALA A 87 26.15 12.58 16.90
C ALA A 87 25.71 13.34 18.17
N ALA A 88 24.40 13.37 18.45
CA ALA A 88 23.87 13.96 19.68
C ALA A 88 24.33 13.19 20.93
N GLN A 89 24.38 11.85 20.87
CA GLN A 89 24.86 11.02 21.98
C GLN A 89 26.36 11.23 22.23
N SER A 90 27.18 11.30 21.17
CA SER A 90 28.60 11.62 21.29
C SER A 90 28.83 12.99 21.94
N TRP A 91 28.04 14.00 21.58
CA TRP A 91 28.12 15.33 22.18
C TRP A 91 27.68 15.38 23.66
N LEU A 92 26.68 14.57 24.04
CA LEU A 92 26.26 14.43 25.44
C LEU A 92 27.34 13.73 26.28
N ALA A 93 28.11 12.82 25.68
CA ALA A 93 29.21 12.14 26.33
C ALA A 93 30.46 13.02 26.51
N ASP A 94 30.63 14.06 25.69
CA ASP A 94 31.71 15.04 25.79
C ASP A 94 31.29 16.26 26.64
N PRO A 95 31.87 16.46 27.85
CA PRO A 95 31.58 17.61 28.71
C PRO A 95 31.96 18.97 28.10
N ASN A 96 32.87 18.99 27.12
CA ASN A 96 33.38 20.20 26.47
C ASN A 96 32.76 20.44 25.07
N GLY A 97 31.76 19.66 24.68
CA GLY A 97 31.14 19.77 23.36
C GLY A 97 30.54 21.17 23.12
N GLY A 98 30.87 21.76 21.96
CA GLY A 98 30.42 23.08 21.53
C GLY A 98 28.95 23.15 21.06
N SER A 99 28.54 24.24 20.42
CA SER A 99 27.13 24.47 20.03
C SER A 99 26.61 23.50 18.95
N GLU A 100 27.49 22.84 18.19
CA GLU A 100 27.14 21.95 17.08
C GLU A 100 26.25 20.76 17.53
N GLY A 101 26.49 20.20 18.71
CA GLY A 101 25.68 19.10 19.21
C GLY A 101 24.29 19.51 19.72
N GLU A 102 24.14 20.76 20.18
CA GLU A 102 22.81 21.32 20.48
C GLU A 102 21.96 21.43 19.21
N GLU A 103 22.59 21.73 18.07
CA GLU A 103 21.90 21.75 16.78
C GLU A 103 21.42 20.36 16.36
N HIS A 104 22.18 19.30 16.66
CA HIS A 104 21.73 17.93 16.44
C HIS A 104 20.51 17.59 17.29
N ILE A 105 20.49 17.95 18.58
CA ILE A 105 19.34 17.74 19.47
C ILE A 105 18.13 18.55 18.98
N ARG A 106 18.32 19.82 18.61
CA ARG A 106 17.26 20.67 18.05
C ARG A 106 16.71 20.10 16.75
N GLY A 107 17.59 19.59 15.89
CA GLY A 107 17.24 18.91 14.66
C GLY A 107 16.43 17.63 14.89
N ILE A 108 16.78 16.81 15.88
CA ILE A 108 16.00 15.62 16.27
C ILE A 108 14.61 16.03 16.75
N MET A 109 14.52 17.04 17.63
CA MET A 109 13.24 17.54 18.15
C MET A 109 12.34 18.10 17.04
N ALA A 110 12.91 18.79 16.05
CA ALA A 110 12.17 19.31 14.90
C ALA A 110 11.57 18.18 14.04
N GLU A 111 12.34 17.13 13.73
CA GLU A 111 11.82 15.98 12.98
C GLU A 111 10.78 15.18 13.78
N ALA A 112 11.00 15.03 15.10
CA ALA A 112 10.03 14.36 15.97
C ALA A 112 8.71 15.16 16.08
N ARG A 113 8.77 16.50 16.04
CA ARG A 113 7.57 17.36 15.96
C ARG A 113 6.78 17.13 14.68
N LYS A 114 7.46 17.04 13.52
CA LYS A 114 6.78 16.71 12.25
C LYS A 114 6.06 15.36 12.34
N ILE A 115 6.68 14.33 12.94
CA ILE A 115 6.03 13.04 13.16
C ILE A 115 4.79 13.18 14.04
N ALA A 116 4.85 13.98 15.11
CA ALA A 116 3.70 14.22 15.98
C ALA A 116 2.55 14.94 15.26
N GLU A 117 2.85 15.93 14.42
CA GLU A 117 1.87 16.68 13.62
C GLU A 117 1.17 15.80 12.59
N LEU A 118 1.88 14.82 12.03
CA LEU A 118 1.35 13.84 11.07
C LEU A 118 0.69 12.63 11.74
N CYS A 119 0.75 12.51 13.07
CA CYS A 119 0.19 11.38 13.79
C CYS A 119 -1.34 11.50 13.92
N GLU A 120 -2.07 10.41 13.64
CA GLU A 120 -3.54 10.39 13.78
C GLU A 120 -4.01 10.14 15.20
N ASP A 121 -3.23 9.40 16.00
CA ASP A 121 -3.58 9.09 17.38
C ASP A 121 -3.24 10.30 18.28
N PRO A 122 -4.25 10.97 18.88
CA PRO A 122 -4.01 12.11 19.76
C PRO A 122 -3.14 11.76 20.97
N LYS A 123 -3.22 10.51 21.47
CA LYS A 123 -2.42 10.05 22.61
C LYS A 123 -0.95 9.96 22.23
N GLU A 124 -0.63 9.29 21.12
CA GLU A 124 0.76 9.17 20.66
C GLU A 124 1.35 10.54 20.30
N ARG A 125 0.57 11.40 19.66
CA ARG A 125 0.95 12.79 19.40
C ARG A 125 1.32 13.53 20.70
N ASN A 126 0.44 13.48 21.70
CA ASN A 126 0.65 14.18 22.96
C ASN A 126 1.87 13.62 23.73
N ASP A 127 2.05 12.30 23.73
CA ASP A 127 3.18 11.62 24.37
C ASP A 127 4.53 12.03 23.74
N ILE A 128 4.56 12.27 22.43
CA ILE A 128 5.74 12.79 21.72
C ILE A 128 5.96 14.27 22.09
N LEU A 129 4.92 15.10 21.99
CA LEU A 129 5.01 16.54 22.28
C LEU A 129 5.46 16.82 23.71
N GLN A 130 4.99 16.03 24.68
CA GLN A 130 5.43 16.12 26.07
C GLN A 130 6.94 15.84 26.19
N SER A 131 7.43 14.75 25.57
CA SER A 131 8.86 14.44 25.58
C SER A 131 9.71 15.51 24.90
N LEU A 132 9.20 16.20 23.88
CA LEU A 132 9.89 17.35 23.29
C LEU A 132 10.06 18.49 24.30
N GLY A 133 9.02 18.78 25.09
CA GLY A 133 9.07 19.79 26.15
C GLY A 133 10.11 19.45 27.23
N GLU A 134 10.11 18.21 27.69
CA GLU A 134 11.05 17.71 28.69
C GLU A 134 12.51 17.77 28.20
N ILE A 135 12.77 17.29 26.98
CA ILE A 135 14.11 17.32 26.39
C ILE A 135 14.59 18.75 26.19
N SER A 136 13.72 19.65 25.74
CA SER A 136 14.04 21.08 25.56
C SER A 136 14.48 21.72 26.88
N ALA A 137 13.73 21.50 27.96
CA ALA A 137 14.05 22.05 29.28
C ALA A 137 15.38 21.50 29.84
N LEU A 138 15.59 20.19 29.74
CA LEU A 138 16.83 19.56 30.19
C LEU A 138 18.04 20.04 29.39
N THR A 139 17.89 20.16 28.07
CA THR A 139 18.96 20.63 27.17
C THR A 139 19.33 22.07 27.48
N ALA A 140 18.35 22.96 27.67
CA ALA A 140 18.60 24.35 28.05
C ALA A 140 19.37 24.44 29.39
N LYS A 141 18.98 23.65 30.39
CA LYS A 141 19.69 23.60 31.68
C LYS A 141 21.14 23.12 31.52
N LEU A 142 21.39 22.11 30.69
CA LEU A 142 22.74 21.61 30.41
C LEU A 142 23.57 22.67 29.68
N SER A 143 23.00 23.35 28.68
CA SER A 143 23.65 24.43 27.94
C SER A 143 24.08 25.57 28.86
N ASP A 144 23.23 25.97 29.80
CA ASP A 144 23.56 27.01 30.76
C ASP A 144 24.69 26.58 31.70
N LEU A 145 24.70 25.32 32.17
CA LEU A 145 25.82 24.81 32.97
C LEU A 145 27.14 24.82 32.18
N ARG A 146 27.13 24.41 30.91
CA ARG A 146 28.31 24.44 30.04
C ARG A 146 28.83 25.87 29.83
N LYS A 147 27.93 26.84 29.58
CA LYS A 147 28.29 28.27 29.45
C LYS A 147 28.94 28.86 30.70
N HIS A 148 28.53 28.43 31.89
CA HIS A 148 29.12 28.86 33.16
C HIS A 148 30.39 28.06 33.54
N GLY A 149 30.97 27.28 32.62
CA GLY A 149 32.16 26.47 32.86
C GLY A 149 31.91 25.24 33.76
N LYS A 150 30.65 24.90 34.04
CA LYS A 150 30.24 23.76 34.89
C LYS A 150 29.90 22.51 34.07
N GLY A 151 30.37 22.42 32.81
CA GLY A 151 30.09 21.31 31.90
C GLY A 151 30.53 19.95 32.41
N ASP A 152 31.60 19.91 33.21
CA ASP A 152 32.14 18.67 33.79
C ASP A 152 31.61 18.35 35.20
N SER A 153 30.71 19.17 35.73
CA SER A 153 30.15 18.96 37.07
C SER A 153 29.32 17.66 37.15
N PRO A 154 29.20 17.05 38.33
CA PRO A 154 28.31 15.89 38.53
C PRO A 154 26.87 16.16 38.07
N GLU A 155 26.38 17.40 38.25
CA GLU A 155 25.06 17.84 37.80
C GLU A 155 24.94 17.84 36.26
N ALA A 156 25.92 18.42 35.56
CA ALA A 156 25.94 18.45 34.10
C ALA A 156 26.06 17.04 33.49
N ARG A 157 26.90 16.17 34.08
CA ARG A 157 27.03 14.76 33.66
C ARG A 157 25.73 13.98 33.89
N ALA A 158 25.05 14.22 35.02
CA ALA A 158 23.75 13.59 35.30
C ALA A 158 22.66 14.05 34.31
N LEU A 159 22.60 15.36 34.02
CA LEU A 159 21.70 15.93 33.02
C LEU A 159 21.97 15.38 31.62
N ALA A 160 23.23 15.30 31.21
CA ALA A 160 23.60 14.75 29.90
C ALA A 160 23.14 13.29 29.75
N LYS A 161 23.31 12.46 30.79
CA LYS A 161 22.80 11.08 30.81
C LYS A 161 21.27 11.02 30.78
N GLN A 162 20.59 11.94 31.46
CA GLN A 162 19.13 12.03 31.44
C GLN A 162 18.62 12.42 30.04
N ILE A 163 19.23 13.42 29.39
CA ILE A 163 18.89 13.83 28.02
C ILE A 163 19.13 12.67 27.05
N ALA A 164 20.28 11.99 27.16
CA ALA A 164 20.61 10.82 26.34
C ALA A 164 19.51 9.75 26.40
N THR A 165 19.04 9.44 27.61
CA THR A 165 17.95 8.49 27.85
C THR A 165 16.63 8.99 27.26
N SER A 166 16.30 10.27 27.47
CA SER A 166 15.08 10.88 26.91
C SER A 166 15.09 10.89 25.37
N LEU A 167 16.24 11.11 24.73
CA LEU A 167 16.38 11.05 23.28
C LEU A 167 16.13 9.64 22.73
N GLN A 168 16.64 8.60 23.41
CA GLN A 168 16.35 7.20 23.05
C GLN A 168 14.86 6.88 23.20
N ASN A 169 14.23 7.34 24.29
CA ASN A 169 12.79 7.19 24.50
C ASN A 169 11.98 7.93 23.43
N LEU A 170 12.38 9.14 23.04
CA LEU A 170 11.76 9.89 21.94
C LEU A 170 11.90 9.14 20.60
N GLN A 171 13.07 8.57 20.31
CA GLN A 171 13.27 7.75 19.12
C GLN A 171 12.33 6.52 19.12
N SER A 172 12.18 5.85 20.26
CA SER A 172 11.25 4.73 20.41
C SER A 172 9.78 5.16 20.17
N LYS A 173 9.35 6.26 20.79
CA LYS A 173 7.99 6.81 20.61
C LYS A 173 7.72 7.19 19.15
N THR A 174 8.65 7.90 18.51
CA THR A 174 8.51 8.30 17.10
C THR A 174 8.53 7.08 16.17
N ASN A 175 9.39 6.09 16.40
CA ASN A 175 9.41 4.83 15.66
C ASN A 175 8.07 4.09 15.76
N LYS A 176 7.46 4.07 16.96
CA LYS A 176 6.15 3.48 17.19
C LYS A 176 5.05 4.23 16.45
N ALA A 177 5.03 5.56 16.49
CA ALA A 177 4.05 6.36 15.75
C ALA A 177 4.12 6.11 14.22
N VAL A 178 5.32 6.00 13.66
CA VAL A 178 5.52 5.67 12.23
C VAL A 178 5.12 4.21 11.92
N ALA A 179 5.27 3.29 12.86
CA ALA A 179 4.82 1.92 12.69
C ALA A 179 3.28 1.83 12.72
N ASN A 180 2.65 2.56 13.65
CA ASN A 180 1.20 2.57 13.84
C ASN A 180 0.45 3.36 12.75
N SER A 181 1.14 4.25 12.04
CA SER A 181 0.60 4.88 10.83
C SER A 181 0.51 3.91 9.64
N ARG A 182 1.00 2.67 9.79
CA ARG A 182 0.91 1.60 8.79
C ARG A 182 0.03 0.47 9.34
N PRO A 183 -0.87 -0.10 8.53
CA PRO A 183 -1.65 -1.25 8.95
C PRO A 183 -0.74 -2.49 9.04
N VAL A 184 -1.14 -3.44 9.88
CA VAL A 184 -0.45 -4.73 9.93
C VAL A 184 -0.64 -5.44 8.59
N LYS A 185 0.46 -5.81 7.94
CA LYS A 185 0.43 -6.46 6.64
C LYS A 185 0.03 -7.93 6.78
N PRO A 186 -0.99 -8.39 6.06
CA PRO A 186 -1.26 -9.83 5.96
C PRO A 186 -0.13 -10.52 5.18
N ALA A 187 -0.17 -11.86 5.17
CA ALA A 187 0.74 -12.66 4.38
C ALA A 187 0.65 -12.30 2.88
N VAL A 188 1.78 -12.44 2.17
CA VAL A 188 1.87 -12.09 0.75
C VAL A 188 1.26 -13.15 -0.18
N HIS A 189 1.30 -14.42 0.23
CA HIS A 189 0.79 -15.57 -0.54
C HIS A 189 -0.59 -16.00 -0.06
N LEU A 190 -1.33 -16.68 -0.94
CA LEU A 190 -2.72 -17.10 -0.72
C LEU A 190 -2.89 -17.91 0.58
N GLU A 191 -2.14 -19.00 0.74
CA GLU A 191 -2.31 -19.90 1.90
C GLU A 191 -2.09 -19.20 3.24
N GLY A 192 -1.13 -18.28 3.31
CA GLY A 192 -0.86 -17.52 4.53
C GLY A 192 -2.01 -16.56 4.86
N LYS A 193 -2.65 -15.95 3.85
CA LYS A 193 -3.84 -15.12 4.05
C LYS A 193 -5.01 -15.97 4.53
N ILE A 194 -5.21 -17.15 3.95
CA ILE A 194 -6.26 -18.09 4.36
C ILE A 194 -6.04 -18.52 5.82
N GLU A 195 -4.82 -18.87 6.21
CA GLU A 195 -4.49 -19.24 7.58
C GLU A 195 -4.74 -18.09 8.56
N GLN A 196 -4.33 -16.87 8.22
CA GLN A 196 -4.57 -15.67 9.03
C GLN A 196 -6.07 -15.37 9.18
N ALA A 197 -6.82 -15.45 8.07
CA ALA A 197 -8.27 -15.30 8.08
C ALA A 197 -8.92 -16.36 8.96
N GLN A 198 -8.54 -17.63 8.79
CA GLN A 198 -9.09 -18.76 9.53
C GLN A 198 -8.87 -18.61 11.05
N ARG A 199 -7.66 -18.25 11.47
CA ARG A 199 -7.35 -18.02 12.89
C ARG A 199 -8.25 -16.96 13.53
N TRP A 200 -8.54 -15.88 12.80
CA TRP A 200 -9.46 -14.85 13.26
C TRP A 200 -10.91 -15.32 13.26
N ILE A 201 -11.34 -16.08 12.24
CA ILE A 201 -12.70 -16.63 12.18
C ILE A 201 -12.96 -17.60 13.34
N ASP A 202 -11.96 -18.40 13.71
CA ASP A 202 -12.03 -19.35 14.82
C ASP A 202 -12.10 -18.65 16.19
N ASN A 203 -11.43 -17.50 16.33
CA ASN A 203 -11.33 -16.77 17.58
C ASN A 203 -11.52 -15.26 17.36
N PRO A 204 -12.73 -14.79 16.97
CA PRO A 204 -12.94 -13.41 16.56
C PRO A 204 -12.82 -12.42 17.73
N SER A 205 -12.90 -12.89 18.98
CA SER A 205 -12.74 -12.12 20.22
C SER A 205 -11.27 -11.84 20.58
N VAL A 206 -10.31 -12.58 19.99
CA VAL A 206 -8.88 -12.44 20.30
C VAL A 206 -8.25 -11.37 19.41
N ASP A 207 -7.52 -10.42 20.02
CA ASP A 207 -6.83 -9.35 19.29
C ASP A 207 -5.64 -9.91 18.47
N ASP A 208 -5.86 -10.06 17.18
CA ASP A 208 -4.85 -10.42 16.19
C ASP A 208 -4.22 -9.18 15.52
N ARG A 209 -4.43 -7.99 16.09
CA ARG A 209 -4.05 -6.67 15.54
C ARG A 209 -4.69 -6.37 14.18
N GLY A 210 -5.82 -6.99 13.88
CA GLY A 210 -6.58 -6.81 12.64
C GLY A 210 -6.04 -7.58 11.44
N VAL A 211 -5.10 -8.52 11.65
CA VAL A 211 -4.42 -9.27 10.59
C VAL A 211 -5.38 -10.16 9.81
N GLY A 212 -6.25 -10.92 10.48
CA GLY A 212 -7.19 -11.84 9.84
C GLY A 212 -8.23 -11.11 9.02
N GLN A 213 -8.78 -10.00 9.52
CA GLN A 213 -9.66 -9.16 8.73
C GLN A 213 -8.94 -8.51 7.54
N ALA A 214 -7.67 -8.11 7.69
CA ALA A 214 -6.87 -7.59 6.59
C ALA A 214 -6.60 -8.67 5.53
N ALA A 215 -6.36 -9.91 5.94
CA ALA A 215 -6.22 -11.04 5.06
C ALA A 215 -7.51 -11.31 4.27
N LEU A 216 -8.68 -11.34 4.92
CA LEU A 216 -9.99 -11.48 4.27
C LEU A 216 -10.22 -10.39 3.22
N ARG A 217 -9.96 -9.12 3.55
CA ARG A 217 -10.09 -8.02 2.58
C ARG A 217 -9.12 -8.17 1.41
N GLY A 218 -7.87 -8.57 1.69
CA GLY A 218 -6.88 -8.84 0.65
C GLY A 218 -7.29 -9.99 -0.29
N LEU A 219 -8.01 -10.99 0.22
CA LEU A 219 -8.57 -12.09 -0.60
C LEU A 219 -9.74 -11.62 -1.45
N VAL A 220 -10.68 -10.87 -0.86
CA VAL A 220 -11.83 -10.28 -1.58
C VAL A 220 -11.36 -9.31 -2.67
N ALA A 221 -10.38 -8.46 -2.38
CA ALA A 221 -9.81 -7.52 -3.35
C ALA A 221 -9.20 -8.26 -4.55
N GLU A 222 -8.49 -9.35 -4.30
CA GLU A 222 -7.91 -10.16 -5.37
C GLU A 222 -8.98 -10.91 -6.17
N GLY A 223 -10.03 -11.42 -5.52
CA GLY A 223 -11.19 -12.01 -6.19
C GLY A 223 -11.89 -11.00 -7.11
N ARG A 224 -12.09 -9.76 -6.66
CA ARG A 224 -12.64 -8.68 -7.50
C ARG A 224 -11.72 -8.34 -8.67
N ARG A 225 -10.40 -8.34 -8.45
CA ARG A 225 -9.41 -8.08 -9.50
C ARG A 225 -9.41 -9.17 -10.57
N LEU A 226 -9.56 -10.44 -10.18
CA LEU A 226 -9.77 -11.55 -11.12
C LEU A 226 -11.09 -11.40 -11.87
N ALA A 227 -12.18 -11.11 -11.17
CA ALA A 227 -13.50 -10.93 -11.79
C ALA A 227 -13.52 -9.84 -12.87
N ASN A 228 -12.69 -8.80 -12.72
CA ASN A 228 -12.66 -7.67 -13.66
C ASN A 228 -12.25 -8.05 -15.09
N VAL A 229 -11.52 -9.15 -15.28
CA VAL A 229 -11.12 -9.63 -16.62
C VAL A 229 -11.98 -10.79 -17.12
N MET A 230 -12.95 -11.24 -16.32
CA MET A 230 -13.84 -12.35 -16.67
C MET A 230 -15.09 -11.87 -17.42
N MET A 231 -15.69 -12.78 -18.20
CA MET A 231 -16.88 -12.51 -19.01
C MET A 231 -18.18 -12.85 -18.26
N GLY A 232 -19.16 -11.94 -18.37
CA GLY A 232 -20.59 -12.12 -18.07
C GLY A 232 -20.92 -12.98 -16.82
N PRO A 233 -21.43 -14.22 -16.99
CA PRO A 233 -21.88 -15.04 -15.87
C PRO A 233 -20.79 -15.38 -14.84
N TYR A 234 -19.57 -15.65 -15.31
CA TYR A 234 -18.48 -16.05 -14.43
C TYR A 234 -17.95 -14.89 -13.58
N ARG A 235 -17.96 -13.67 -14.14
CA ARG A 235 -17.66 -12.44 -13.40
C ARG A 235 -18.66 -12.24 -12.26
N GLN A 236 -19.97 -12.35 -12.55
CA GLN A 236 -21.02 -12.14 -11.55
C GLN A 236 -20.97 -13.18 -10.43
N ASP A 237 -20.72 -14.45 -10.76
CA ASP A 237 -20.53 -15.50 -9.75
C ASP A 237 -19.36 -15.20 -8.79
N LEU A 238 -18.19 -14.81 -9.33
CA LEU A 238 -17.04 -14.49 -8.50
C LEU A 238 -17.26 -13.24 -7.63
N LEU A 239 -17.90 -12.20 -8.19
CA LEU A 239 -18.28 -11.00 -7.43
C LEU A 239 -19.27 -11.33 -6.31
N ALA A 240 -20.28 -12.18 -6.57
CA ALA A 240 -21.24 -12.59 -5.56
C ALA A 240 -20.56 -13.32 -4.38
N LYS A 241 -19.57 -14.18 -4.66
CA LYS A 241 -18.76 -14.82 -3.61
C LYS A 241 -17.92 -13.82 -2.82
N CYS A 242 -17.31 -12.85 -3.49
CA CYS A 242 -16.56 -11.76 -2.86
C CYS A 242 -17.45 -10.96 -1.89
N ASP A 243 -18.65 -10.57 -2.35
CA ASP A 243 -19.61 -9.79 -1.56
C ASP A 243 -20.14 -10.59 -0.37
N ARG A 244 -20.37 -11.90 -0.56
CA ARG A 244 -20.79 -12.79 0.53
C ARG A 244 -19.74 -12.90 1.63
N VAL A 245 -18.47 -13.08 1.27
CA VAL A 245 -17.35 -13.10 2.23
C VAL A 245 -17.22 -11.76 2.96
N GLU A 246 -17.28 -10.64 2.23
CA GLU A 246 -17.23 -9.30 2.82
C GLU A 246 -18.38 -9.07 3.81
N GLN A 247 -19.61 -9.46 3.44
CA GLN A 247 -20.79 -9.31 4.28
C GLN A 247 -20.68 -10.13 5.58
N LEU A 248 -20.30 -11.41 5.47
CA LEU A 248 -20.17 -12.30 6.62
C LEU A 248 -19.02 -11.85 7.55
N ALA A 249 -17.89 -11.42 6.98
CA ALA A 249 -16.77 -10.88 7.74
C ALA A 249 -17.17 -9.61 8.51
N ALA A 250 -17.94 -8.71 7.89
CA ALA A 250 -18.45 -7.52 8.55
C ALA A 250 -19.41 -7.84 9.69
N GLN A 251 -20.31 -8.82 9.51
CA GLN A 251 -21.23 -9.28 10.55
C GLN A 251 -20.47 -9.89 11.74
N LEU A 252 -19.48 -10.75 11.48
CA LEU A 252 -18.67 -11.36 12.53
C LEU A 252 -17.85 -10.31 13.31
N ALA A 253 -17.31 -9.31 12.61
CA ALA A 253 -16.58 -8.21 13.22
C ALA A 253 -17.48 -7.34 14.12
N ASP A 254 -18.71 -7.05 13.70
CA ASP A 254 -19.69 -6.29 14.50
C ASP A 254 -20.11 -7.07 15.76
N LEU A 255 -20.38 -8.37 15.64
CA LEU A 255 -20.67 -9.24 16.80
C LEU A 255 -19.50 -9.27 17.79
N SER A 256 -18.27 -9.45 17.30
CA SER A 256 -17.07 -9.43 18.14
C SER A 256 -16.88 -8.08 18.83
N ALA A 257 -17.07 -6.96 18.12
CA ALA A 257 -16.93 -5.61 18.68
C ALA A 257 -17.95 -5.32 19.79
N ARG A 258 -19.10 -6.01 19.80
CA ARG A 258 -20.13 -5.94 20.86
C ARG A 258 -19.85 -6.89 22.03
N GLY A 259 -18.78 -7.67 21.98
CA GLY A 259 -18.48 -8.70 22.97
C GLY A 259 -19.25 -10.01 22.77
N GLU A 260 -19.93 -10.17 21.63
CA GLU A 260 -20.75 -11.34 21.28
C GLU A 260 -20.03 -12.31 20.33
N GLY A 261 -18.69 -12.23 20.24
CA GLY A 261 -17.87 -13.06 19.35
C GLY A 261 -17.97 -14.57 19.57
N ASP A 262 -18.38 -14.99 20.77
CA ASP A 262 -18.58 -16.40 21.14
C ASP A 262 -20.05 -16.85 21.14
N SER A 263 -20.97 -15.95 20.76
CA SER A 263 -22.41 -16.23 20.72
C SER A 263 -22.75 -17.34 19.71
N PRO A 264 -23.89 -18.04 19.87
CA PRO A 264 -24.36 -19.00 18.86
C PRO A 264 -24.51 -18.39 17.47
N GLN A 265 -24.90 -17.11 17.40
CA GLN A 265 -24.99 -16.36 16.16
C GLN A 265 -23.61 -16.12 15.54
N ALA A 266 -22.62 -15.69 16.32
CA ALA A 266 -21.26 -15.50 15.83
C ALA A 266 -20.64 -16.80 15.33
N ARG A 267 -20.86 -17.92 16.03
CA ARG A 267 -20.42 -19.25 15.59
C ARG A 267 -21.07 -19.67 14.27
N ALA A 268 -22.36 -19.39 14.09
CA ALA A 268 -23.05 -19.68 12.83
C ALA A 268 -22.51 -18.84 11.66
N VAL A 269 -22.27 -17.55 11.88
CA VAL A 269 -21.65 -16.65 10.88
C VAL A 269 -20.23 -17.09 10.56
N ALA A 270 -19.44 -17.46 11.56
CA ALA A 270 -18.07 -17.98 11.39
C ALA A 270 -18.04 -19.23 10.51
N LEU A 271 -18.92 -20.21 10.75
CA LEU A 271 -19.02 -21.42 9.92
C LEU A 271 -19.38 -21.09 8.46
N GLN A 272 -20.37 -20.22 8.24
CA GLN A 272 -20.74 -19.77 6.89
C GLN A 272 -19.59 -19.03 6.20
N LEU A 273 -18.81 -18.24 6.96
CA LEU A 273 -17.67 -17.50 6.45
C LEU A 273 -16.52 -18.44 6.05
N GLN A 274 -16.24 -19.48 6.85
CA GLN A 274 -15.24 -20.50 6.51
C GLN A 274 -15.57 -21.21 5.19
N GLU A 275 -16.83 -21.64 5.02
CA GLU A 275 -17.29 -22.29 3.79
C GLU A 275 -17.20 -21.33 2.59
N SER A 276 -17.71 -20.11 2.75
CA SER A 276 -17.66 -19.07 1.70
C SER A 276 -16.22 -18.73 1.30
N LEU A 277 -15.29 -18.73 2.26
CA LEU A 277 -13.87 -18.47 2.02
C LEU A 277 -13.21 -19.60 1.22
N LYS A 278 -13.54 -20.87 1.53
CA LYS A 278 -13.07 -22.04 0.78
C LYS A 278 -13.56 -22.03 -0.66
N ASP A 279 -14.83 -21.66 -0.85
CA ASP A 279 -15.44 -21.50 -2.17
C ASP A 279 -14.76 -20.38 -2.97
N LEU A 280 -14.58 -19.22 -2.34
CA LEU A 280 -13.89 -18.08 -2.97
C LEU A 280 -12.47 -18.46 -3.38
N LYS A 281 -11.71 -19.12 -2.50
CA LYS A 281 -10.36 -19.64 -2.80
C LYS A 281 -10.36 -20.51 -4.05
N SER A 282 -11.22 -21.51 -4.08
CA SER A 282 -11.28 -22.49 -5.17
C SER A 282 -11.63 -21.81 -6.49
N ARG A 283 -12.61 -20.89 -6.45
CA ARG A 283 -13.05 -20.15 -7.64
C ARG A 283 -11.97 -19.21 -8.18
N MET A 284 -11.25 -18.52 -7.30
CA MET A 284 -10.12 -17.66 -7.70
C MET A 284 -9.00 -18.48 -8.35
N GLN A 285 -8.66 -19.66 -7.81
CA GLN A 285 -7.62 -20.52 -8.38
C GLN A 285 -8.00 -21.08 -9.76
N GLU A 286 -9.27 -21.44 -9.96
CA GLU A 286 -9.79 -21.85 -11.26
C GLU A 286 -9.69 -20.72 -12.28
N ALA A 287 -10.21 -19.53 -11.94
CA ALA A 287 -10.15 -18.36 -12.81
C ALA A 287 -8.71 -17.96 -13.16
N MET A 288 -7.82 -17.99 -12.17
CA MET A 288 -6.40 -17.70 -12.36
C MET A 288 -5.74 -18.67 -13.34
N THR A 289 -6.03 -19.97 -13.23
CA THR A 289 -5.46 -21.00 -14.10
C THR A 289 -5.87 -20.77 -15.57
N GLN A 290 -7.13 -20.40 -15.79
CA GLN A 290 -7.63 -20.04 -17.13
C GLN A 290 -6.94 -18.79 -17.67
N GLU A 291 -6.80 -17.74 -16.86
CA GLU A 291 -6.14 -16.49 -17.27
C GLU A 291 -4.66 -16.71 -17.61
N VAL A 292 -3.91 -17.49 -16.80
CA VAL A 292 -2.51 -17.84 -17.14
C VAL A 292 -2.44 -18.57 -18.47
N SER A 293 -3.30 -19.58 -18.66
CA SER A 293 -3.30 -20.40 -19.88
C SER A 293 -3.51 -19.53 -21.12
N GLU A 294 -4.43 -18.56 -21.07
CA GLU A 294 -4.69 -17.65 -22.17
C GLU A 294 -3.54 -16.66 -22.40
N VAL A 295 -3.12 -15.95 -21.34
CA VAL A 295 -2.17 -14.82 -21.44
C VAL A 295 -0.75 -15.29 -21.72
N PHE A 296 -0.33 -16.42 -21.16
CA PHE A 296 1.02 -16.97 -21.34
C PHE A 296 1.12 -17.98 -22.50
N SER A 297 0.05 -18.18 -23.27
CA SER A 297 0.07 -19.06 -24.45
C SER A 297 1.06 -18.57 -25.53
N ASP A 298 1.16 -17.25 -25.72
CA ASP A 298 2.12 -16.62 -26.61
C ASP A 298 2.69 -15.37 -25.96
N THR A 299 3.94 -15.48 -25.51
CA THR A 299 4.66 -14.40 -24.83
C THR A 299 5.62 -13.65 -25.75
N THR A 300 5.77 -14.06 -27.02
CA THR A 300 6.87 -13.61 -27.88
C THR A 300 6.44 -12.96 -29.18
N THR A 301 5.25 -13.23 -29.70
CA THR A 301 4.81 -12.63 -30.97
C THR A 301 4.85 -11.11 -30.95
N PRO A 302 4.37 -10.40 -29.92
CA PRO A 302 4.39 -8.93 -29.93
C PRO A 302 5.80 -8.33 -30.05
N ILE A 303 6.79 -8.89 -29.34
CA ILE A 303 8.18 -8.42 -29.45
C ILE A 303 8.81 -8.81 -30.80
N LYS A 304 8.46 -9.97 -31.38
CA LYS A 304 8.90 -10.35 -32.73
C LYS A 304 8.36 -9.40 -33.79
N LEU A 305 7.09 -9.02 -33.70
CA LEU A 305 6.48 -8.04 -34.61
C LEU A 305 7.10 -6.65 -34.46
N LEU A 306 7.41 -6.23 -33.23
CA LEU A 306 8.16 -5.01 -32.98
C LEU A 306 9.56 -5.07 -33.61
N ALA A 307 10.28 -6.18 -33.47
CA ALA A 307 11.60 -6.36 -34.07
C ALA A 307 11.55 -6.28 -35.61
N VAL A 308 10.54 -6.89 -36.24
CA VAL A 308 10.31 -6.81 -37.69
C VAL A 308 9.98 -5.37 -38.12
N ALA A 309 9.14 -4.66 -37.36
CA ALA A 309 8.80 -3.27 -37.67
C ALA A 309 10.01 -2.34 -37.51
N ALA A 310 10.86 -2.58 -36.51
CA ALA A 310 12.08 -1.80 -36.27
C ALA A 310 13.11 -1.94 -37.40
N THR A 311 13.16 -3.09 -38.08
CA THR A 311 14.06 -3.35 -39.21
C THR A 311 13.42 -3.10 -40.57
N ALA A 312 12.22 -2.52 -40.61
CA ALA A 312 11.53 -2.23 -41.86
C ALA A 312 12.37 -1.31 -42.76
N PRO A 313 12.40 -1.55 -44.09
CA PRO A 313 13.10 -0.71 -45.05
C PRO A 313 12.68 0.77 -44.97
N PRO A 314 13.57 1.74 -45.28
CA PRO A 314 13.26 3.17 -45.21
C PRO A 314 12.10 3.60 -46.12
N ASP A 315 11.88 2.87 -47.21
CA ASP A 315 10.85 3.11 -48.22
C ASP A 315 9.53 2.36 -47.94
N ALA A 316 9.46 1.60 -46.84
CA ALA A 316 8.23 0.90 -46.47
C ALA A 316 7.08 1.90 -46.22
N PRO A 317 5.89 1.68 -46.81
CA PRO A 317 4.75 2.56 -46.59
C PRO A 317 4.31 2.53 -45.13
N ASN A 318 3.96 3.69 -44.59
CA ASN A 318 3.48 3.88 -43.21
C ASN A 318 4.42 3.31 -42.14
N ARG A 319 5.73 3.28 -42.42
CA ARG A 319 6.76 2.69 -41.56
C ARG A 319 6.67 3.12 -40.08
N ASP A 320 6.58 4.43 -39.85
CA ASP A 320 6.50 4.97 -38.48
C ASP A 320 5.17 4.60 -37.81
N GLU A 321 4.05 4.64 -38.53
CA GLU A 321 2.73 4.28 -37.99
C GLU A 321 2.67 2.80 -37.60
N VAL A 322 3.18 1.91 -38.47
CA VAL A 322 3.27 0.47 -38.20
C VAL A 322 4.18 0.20 -37.02
N PHE A 323 5.32 0.88 -36.93
CA PHE A 323 6.21 0.76 -35.76
C PHE A 323 5.51 1.16 -34.47
N GLU A 324 4.86 2.32 -34.43
CA GLU A 324 4.17 2.80 -33.23
C GLU A 324 3.00 1.87 -32.84
N GLU A 325 2.26 1.32 -33.81
CA GLU A 325 1.24 0.29 -33.56
C GLU A 325 1.86 -0.97 -32.91
N ARG A 326 2.98 -1.48 -33.45
CA ARG A 326 3.65 -2.67 -32.89
C ARG A 326 4.29 -2.40 -31.53
N ALA A 327 4.84 -1.21 -31.32
CA ALA A 327 5.38 -0.78 -30.04
C ALA A 327 4.28 -0.74 -28.96
N ALA A 328 3.17 -0.06 -29.24
CA ALA A 328 2.02 0.00 -28.34
C ALA A 328 1.46 -1.40 -28.04
N ASN A 329 1.34 -2.26 -29.05
CA ASN A 329 0.91 -3.65 -28.87
C ASN A 329 1.87 -4.45 -27.96
N PHE A 330 3.18 -4.28 -28.13
CA PHE A 330 4.18 -4.91 -27.26
C PHE A 330 4.08 -4.40 -25.82
N GLU A 331 3.99 -3.09 -25.60
CA GLU A 331 3.85 -2.51 -24.26
C GLU A 331 2.58 -3.00 -23.55
N ASN A 332 1.45 -2.96 -24.25
CA ASN A 332 0.17 -3.46 -23.73
C ASN A 332 0.24 -4.96 -23.38
N HIS A 333 0.88 -5.76 -24.23
CA HIS A 333 1.04 -7.18 -23.98
C HIS A 333 1.99 -7.48 -22.80
N ALA A 334 3.13 -6.78 -22.71
CA ALA A 334 4.05 -6.89 -21.60
C ALA A 334 3.40 -6.48 -20.27
N ALA A 335 2.58 -5.42 -20.28
CA ALA A 335 1.79 -5.00 -19.13
C ALA A 335 0.76 -6.08 -18.73
N ARG A 336 0.09 -6.71 -19.70
CA ARG A 336 -0.85 -7.82 -19.46
C ARG A 336 -0.15 -9.02 -18.82
N LEU A 337 1.00 -9.44 -19.35
CA LEU A 337 1.83 -10.52 -18.76
C LEU A 337 2.21 -10.20 -17.31
N GLY A 338 2.68 -8.98 -17.04
CA GLY A 338 3.04 -8.54 -15.70
C GLY A 338 1.85 -8.56 -14.73
N ALA A 339 0.70 -8.06 -15.16
CA ALA A 339 -0.52 -8.03 -14.35
C ALA A 339 -1.03 -9.45 -14.02
N THR A 340 -1.00 -10.36 -15.00
CA THR A 340 -1.40 -11.77 -14.80
C THR A 340 -0.39 -12.52 -13.93
N ALA A 341 0.92 -12.28 -14.08
CA ALA A 341 1.93 -12.84 -13.19
C ALA A 341 1.74 -12.39 -11.73
N GLU A 342 1.40 -11.12 -11.49
CA GLU A 342 1.07 -10.63 -10.14
C GLU A 342 -0.17 -11.33 -9.56
N LYS A 343 -1.19 -11.62 -10.39
CA LYS A 343 -2.37 -12.41 -9.96
C LYS A 343 -1.97 -13.83 -9.59
N ALA A 344 -1.13 -14.46 -10.42
CA ALA A 344 -0.63 -15.81 -10.18
C ALA A 344 0.13 -15.87 -8.85
N ALA A 345 0.94 -14.86 -8.55
CA ALA A 345 1.66 -14.77 -7.29
C ALA A 345 0.72 -14.56 -6.08
N ALA A 346 -0.37 -13.81 -6.25
CA ALA A 346 -1.33 -13.52 -5.19
C ALA A 346 -2.29 -14.68 -4.86
N VAL A 347 -2.69 -15.47 -5.87
CA VAL A 347 -3.76 -16.49 -5.79
C VAL A 347 -3.24 -17.91 -6.04
N GLY A 348 -2.03 -18.07 -6.56
CA GLY A 348 -1.44 -19.38 -6.80
C GLY A 348 -1.12 -20.14 -5.51
N THR A 349 -0.73 -21.40 -5.68
CA THR A 349 -0.22 -22.29 -4.61
C THR A 349 1.25 -22.03 -4.29
N ALA A 350 1.80 -20.91 -4.76
CA ALA A 350 3.20 -20.55 -4.62
C ALA A 350 3.58 -20.28 -3.16
N ASN A 351 4.79 -20.70 -2.77
CA ASN A 351 5.38 -20.33 -1.49
C ASN A 351 5.89 -18.87 -1.53
N LYS A 352 6.24 -18.31 -0.36
CA LYS A 352 6.72 -16.93 -0.24
C LYS A 352 7.89 -16.59 -1.18
N SER A 353 8.88 -17.48 -1.29
CA SER A 353 10.07 -17.26 -2.14
C SER A 353 9.69 -17.18 -3.63
N THR A 354 8.82 -18.08 -4.10
CA THR A 354 8.31 -18.06 -5.47
C THR A 354 7.51 -16.79 -5.75
N VAL A 355 6.67 -16.33 -4.80
CA VAL A 355 5.93 -15.07 -4.92
C VAL A 355 6.87 -13.88 -5.06
N GLU A 356 7.91 -13.80 -4.22
CA GLU A 356 8.92 -12.73 -4.29
C GLU A 356 9.70 -12.77 -5.61
N GLY A 357 10.06 -13.96 -6.10
CA GLY A 357 10.72 -14.13 -7.40
C GLY A 357 9.85 -13.69 -8.59
N ILE A 358 8.55 -13.99 -8.57
CA ILE A 358 7.62 -13.52 -9.59
C ILE A 358 7.52 -11.98 -9.54
N GLN A 359 7.37 -11.40 -8.35
CA GLN A 359 7.29 -9.95 -8.19
C GLN A 359 8.54 -9.23 -8.67
N ALA A 360 9.73 -9.78 -8.39
CA ALA A 360 10.99 -9.26 -8.90
C ALA A 360 11.05 -9.31 -10.43
N THR A 361 10.59 -10.42 -11.04
CA THR A 361 10.54 -10.58 -12.50
C THR A 361 9.58 -9.59 -13.16
N VAL A 362 8.39 -9.39 -12.58
CA VAL A 362 7.41 -8.40 -13.06
C VAL A 362 7.98 -6.98 -12.99
N LYS A 363 8.68 -6.65 -11.90
CA LYS A 363 9.35 -5.37 -11.75
C LYS A 363 10.38 -5.14 -12.87
N SER A 364 11.26 -6.12 -13.10
CA SER A 364 12.24 -6.05 -14.19
C SER A 364 11.58 -5.91 -15.56
N ALA A 365 10.48 -6.63 -15.81
CA ALA A 365 9.74 -6.51 -17.07
C ALA A 365 9.18 -5.10 -17.28
N ARG A 366 8.60 -4.48 -16.24
CA ARG A 366 8.11 -3.09 -16.29
C ARG A 366 9.24 -2.08 -16.54
N GLU A 367 10.41 -2.30 -15.96
CA GLU A 367 11.59 -1.42 -16.14
C GLU A 367 12.21 -1.56 -17.54
N LEU A 368 12.27 -2.78 -18.09
CA LEU A 368 12.91 -3.06 -19.38
C LEU A 368 12.01 -2.78 -20.59
N THR A 369 10.70 -2.94 -20.46
CA THR A 369 9.74 -2.74 -21.58
C THR A 369 9.95 -1.41 -22.33
N PRO A 370 9.96 -0.23 -21.67
CA PRO A 370 10.17 1.04 -22.36
C PRO A 370 11.61 1.19 -22.90
N GLN A 371 12.60 0.56 -22.26
CA GLN A 371 13.99 0.58 -22.74
C GLN A 371 14.13 -0.20 -24.05
N VAL A 372 13.46 -1.34 -24.17
CA VAL A 372 13.41 -2.14 -25.40
C VAL A 372 12.71 -1.37 -26.53
N VAL A 373 11.58 -0.72 -26.25
CA VAL A 373 10.88 0.12 -27.24
C VAL A 373 11.77 1.27 -27.70
N SER A 374 12.50 1.91 -26.78
CA SER A 374 13.46 2.96 -27.12
C SER A 374 14.59 2.45 -28.02
N ALA A 375 15.17 1.29 -27.70
CA ALA A 375 16.20 0.65 -28.53
C ALA A 375 15.67 0.28 -29.93
N ALA A 376 14.44 -0.25 -30.01
CA ALA A 376 13.79 -0.54 -31.28
C ALA A 376 13.55 0.72 -32.11
N ARG A 377 13.20 1.85 -31.47
CA ARG A 377 13.03 3.14 -32.15
C ARG A 377 14.37 3.71 -32.65
N ILE A 378 15.47 3.47 -31.92
CA ILE A 378 16.82 3.81 -32.39
C ILE A 378 17.17 3.01 -33.65
N LEU A 379 16.86 1.70 -33.66
CA LEU A 379 17.07 0.83 -34.82
C LEU A 379 16.23 1.29 -36.03
N LEU A 380 14.97 1.68 -35.80
CA LEU A 380 14.11 2.25 -36.83
C LEU A 380 14.76 3.49 -37.48
N ARG A 381 15.38 4.38 -36.69
CA ARG A 381 16.04 5.58 -37.23
C ARG A 381 17.36 5.29 -37.95
N ASN A 382 18.00 4.16 -37.66
CA ASN A 382 19.31 3.79 -38.17
C ASN A 382 19.30 2.39 -38.82
N PRO A 383 18.59 2.21 -39.95
CA PRO A 383 18.50 0.91 -40.60
C PRO A 383 19.88 0.45 -41.08
N GLY A 384 20.30 -0.75 -40.66
CA GLY A 384 21.55 -1.41 -41.07
C GLY A 384 22.75 -1.27 -40.10
N ASN A 385 22.55 -0.65 -38.93
CA ASN A 385 23.56 -0.56 -37.86
C ASN A 385 23.59 -1.77 -36.94
#